data_AF-A0A024FLJ3-F1
#
_entry.id   AF-A0A024FLJ3-F1
#
_cell.length_a   1.000
_cell.length_b   1.000
_cell.length_c   1.000
_cell.angle_alpha   90.00
_cell.angle_beta   90.00
_cell.angle_gamma   90.00
#
_symmetry.space_group_name_H-M   'P 1'
#
loop_
_entity.id
_entity.type
_entity.pdbx_description
1 polymer ?
#
loop_
_entity_poly.entity_id
_entity_poly.type
_entity_poly.pdbx_seq_one_letter_code
_entity_poly.pdbx_strand_id
1 'polypeptide(L)'
;MAKRQRNAPKIENSTEEKTESKTAISPATADNNKNSLDWYGIYQGVVPYADCEGIKTKISLFKSGEFSRSLEYLGKSEVPMTDSGTYTWNPEGGKIKLSSADGYTQSYQVG
;
A
#
# COMPACT_ATOMS: atom_id res chain seq x y z
N MET A 1 49.18 -11.73 30.14
CA MET A 1 47.94 -12.54 30.10
C MET A 1 47.28 -12.37 28.74
N ALA A 2 46.64 -13.44 28.23
CA ALA A 2 45.90 -13.60 26.94
C ALA A 2 46.76 -13.50 25.65
N LYS A 3 47.17 -14.61 25.03
CA LYS A 3 46.45 -15.54 24.10
C LYS A 3 45.95 -14.83 22.82
N ARG A 4 46.59 -15.13 21.66
CA ARG A 4 46.07 -15.89 20.48
C ARG A 4 44.86 -15.20 19.82
N GLN A 5 44.74 -14.99 18.50
CA GLN A 5 45.16 -15.83 17.37
C GLN A 5 44.94 -15.08 16.03
N ARG A 6 45.86 -15.27 15.06
CA ARG A 6 45.70 -15.52 13.59
C ARG A 6 44.44 -14.94 12.88
N ASN A 7 44.49 -14.29 11.71
CA ASN A 7 45.21 -14.61 10.45
C ASN A 7 45.07 -13.40 9.48
N ALA A 8 46.10 -13.11 8.67
CA ALA A 8 46.07 -12.20 7.51
C ALA A 8 45.51 -12.91 6.26
N PRO A 9 45.60 -12.35 5.02
CA PRO A 9 45.36 -11.00 4.47
C PRO A 9 44.20 -11.11 3.41
N LYS A 10 43.72 -10.11 2.66
CA LYS A 10 44.37 -9.20 1.73
C LYS A 10 43.30 -8.21 1.26
N ILE A 11 43.64 -6.94 1.32
CA ILE A 11 42.93 -5.87 0.62
C ILE A 11 43.40 -5.90 -0.84
N GLU A 12 42.47 -5.96 -1.78
CA GLU A 12 42.56 -5.29 -3.09
C GLU A 12 41.23 -4.52 -3.20
N ASN A 13 41.16 -3.33 -2.64
CA ASN A 13 41.54 -2.06 -3.26
C ASN A 13 40.82 -1.83 -4.60
N SER A 14 39.76 -1.04 -4.56
CA SER A 14 39.58 0.11 -5.45
C SER A 14 38.71 1.10 -4.66
N THR A 15 39.26 2.22 -4.19
CA THR A 15 39.33 3.51 -4.93
C THR A 15 37.91 3.85 -5.42
N GLU A 16 37.20 4.82 -4.85
CA GLU A 16 37.51 6.25 -4.95
C GLU A 16 36.74 7.09 -3.90
N GLU A 17 37.45 8.09 -3.36
CA GLU A 17 37.04 9.46 -2.98
C GLU A 17 35.69 9.74 -2.30
N LYS A 18 35.72 10.19 -1.03
CA LYS A 18 35.79 11.60 -0.61
C LYS A 18 34.45 12.32 -0.78
N THR A 19 33.81 12.69 0.34
CA THR A 19 33.62 14.08 0.79
C THR A 19 32.63 14.12 1.95
N GLU A 20 33.09 14.71 3.04
CA GLU A 20 32.39 15.31 4.17
C GLU A 20 30.91 15.69 3.93
N SER A 21 29.99 15.26 4.80
CA SER A 21 28.66 15.87 4.92
C SER A 21 27.99 15.55 6.26
N LYS A 22 28.16 16.51 7.19
CA LYS A 22 27.12 17.12 8.03
C LYS A 22 26.08 16.18 8.68
N THR A 23 26.18 16.05 10.00
CA THR A 23 25.11 15.64 10.92
C THR A 23 23.76 16.24 10.49
N ALA A 24 22.84 15.39 10.06
CA ALA A 24 21.43 15.72 9.85
C ALA A 24 20.57 14.69 10.59
N ILE A 25 19.69 15.20 11.44
CA ILE A 25 18.77 14.45 12.29
C ILE A 25 17.55 14.05 11.42
N SER A 26 17.33 12.74 11.23
CA SER A 26 16.08 11.99 10.92
C SER A 26 15.10 12.49 9.82
N PRO A 27 14.27 11.59 9.25
CA PRO A 27 13.02 11.27 9.93
C PRO A 27 12.97 9.80 10.30
N ALA A 28 12.47 9.50 11.51
CA ALA A 28 11.93 8.17 11.78
C ALA A 28 10.93 7.90 10.65
N THR A 29 11.13 6.80 9.92
CA THR A 29 10.16 6.32 8.94
C THR A 29 8.84 6.23 9.67
N ALA A 30 7.93 7.16 9.44
CA ALA A 30 6.66 7.18 10.16
C ALA A 30 5.92 5.90 9.79
N ASP A 31 5.79 5.00 10.76
CA ASP A 31 5.05 3.75 10.62
C ASP A 31 3.58 4.09 10.32
N ASN A 32 3.22 4.08 9.05
CA ASN A 32 1.85 4.27 8.58
C ASN A 32 1.41 3.02 7.82
N ASN A 33 0.11 2.79 7.68
CA ASN A 33 -0.45 1.61 7.01
C ASN A 33 0.13 1.40 5.59
N LYS A 34 0.51 2.47 4.90
CA LYS A 34 1.24 2.40 3.62
C LYS A 34 2.61 1.70 3.71
N ASN A 35 3.34 1.86 4.82
CA ASN A 35 4.70 1.34 5.03
C ASN A 35 4.73 0.06 5.89
N SER A 36 3.68 -0.20 6.67
CA SER A 36 3.65 -1.29 7.65
C SER A 36 2.67 -2.44 7.32
N LEU A 37 1.69 -2.25 6.42
CA LEU A 37 0.78 -3.31 6.00
C LEU A 37 1.06 -3.74 4.55
N ASP A 38 0.92 -5.03 4.25
CA ASP A 38 0.70 -5.53 2.89
C ASP A 38 -0.71 -5.09 2.41
N TRP A 39 -0.88 -3.79 2.19
CA TRP A 39 -2.15 -3.15 1.86
C TRP A 39 -2.65 -3.50 0.44
N TYR A 40 -1.81 -4.08 -0.40
CA TYR A 40 -2.22 -4.59 -1.70
C TYR A 40 -2.89 -5.94 -1.50
N GLY A 41 -4.06 -6.13 -2.10
CA GLY A 41 -4.86 -7.32 -1.81
C GLY A 41 -6.31 -7.13 -2.18
N ILE A 42 -7.12 -8.11 -1.78
CA ILE A 42 -8.55 -8.16 -2.06
C ILE A 42 -9.29 -7.82 -0.77
N TYR A 43 -9.96 -6.67 -0.77
CA TYR A 43 -10.85 -6.20 0.27
C TYR A 43 -12.28 -6.59 -0.10
N GLN A 44 -12.99 -7.21 0.81
CA GLN A 44 -14.39 -7.59 0.62
C GLN A 44 -15.20 -7.11 1.81
N GLY A 45 -16.35 -6.51 1.52
CA GLY A 45 -17.30 -6.09 2.53
C GLY A 45 -18.70 -6.05 1.95
N VAL A 46 -19.70 -6.05 2.83
CA VAL A 46 -21.09 -5.82 2.43
C VAL A 46 -21.49 -4.48 3.01
N VAL A 47 -21.82 -3.54 2.13
CA VAL A 47 -22.33 -2.22 2.52
C VAL A 47 -23.83 -2.37 2.75
N PRO A 48 -24.34 -2.14 3.97
CA PRO A 48 -25.78 -2.18 4.21
C PRO A 48 -26.45 -1.06 3.40
N TYR A 49 -27.49 -1.41 2.65
CA TYR A 49 -28.25 -0.48 1.82
C TYR A 49 -29.73 -0.63 2.18
N ALA A 50 -30.44 0.47 2.38
CA ALA A 50 -31.77 0.44 3.01
C ALA A 50 -32.83 -0.38 2.23
N ASP A 51 -32.65 -0.51 0.92
CA ASP A 51 -33.61 -1.15 -0.01
C ASP A 51 -33.17 -2.53 -0.51
N CYS A 52 -32.09 -3.12 0.03
CA CYS A 52 -31.68 -4.49 -0.26
C CYS A 52 -30.91 -5.14 0.90
N GLU A 53 -30.61 -6.43 0.79
CA GLU A 53 -29.83 -7.15 1.82
C GLU A 53 -28.41 -6.58 1.99
N GLY A 54 -27.93 -5.86 0.99
CA GLY A 54 -26.68 -5.12 1.00
C GLY A 54 -25.99 -5.14 -0.35
N ILE A 55 -24.95 -4.32 -0.49
CA ILE A 55 -24.10 -4.27 -1.68
C ILE A 55 -22.77 -4.92 -1.33
N LYS A 56 -22.56 -6.14 -1.82
CA LYS A 56 -21.29 -6.83 -1.67
C LYS A 56 -20.26 -6.16 -2.57
N THR A 57 -19.32 -5.48 -1.93
CA THR A 57 -18.26 -4.70 -2.54
C THR A 57 -16.96 -5.47 -2.42
N LYS A 58 -16.34 -5.82 -3.55
CA LYS A 58 -15.03 -6.45 -3.65
C LYS A 58 -14.07 -5.46 -4.31
N ILE A 59 -13.02 -5.03 -3.64
CA ILE A 59 -12.01 -4.11 -4.14
C ILE A 59 -10.66 -4.82 -4.14
N SER A 60 -10.03 -4.94 -5.29
CA SER A 60 -8.70 -5.48 -5.46
C SER A 60 -7.75 -4.31 -5.70
N LEU A 61 -6.78 -4.11 -4.81
CA LEU A 61 -5.75 -3.09 -4.93
C LEU A 61 -4.46 -3.73 -5.43
N PHE A 62 -3.92 -3.20 -6.52
CA PHE A 62 -2.69 -3.69 -7.13
C PHE A 62 -1.50 -2.81 -6.75
N LYS A 63 -0.29 -3.41 -6.67
CA LYS A 63 0.96 -2.66 -6.40
C LYS A 63 1.29 -1.62 -7.48
N SER A 64 0.73 -1.75 -8.68
CA SER A 64 0.89 -0.79 -9.78
C SER A 64 0.26 0.58 -9.48
N GLY A 65 -0.62 0.68 -8.48
CA GLY A 65 -1.42 1.90 -8.25
C GLY A 65 -2.81 1.84 -8.89
N GLU A 66 -3.16 0.69 -9.47
CA GLU A 66 -4.48 0.44 -10.05
C GLU A 66 -5.38 -0.31 -9.08
N PHE A 67 -6.69 -0.18 -9.24
CA PHE A 67 -7.67 -0.99 -8.53
C PHE A 67 -8.70 -1.59 -9.48
N SER A 68 -9.30 -2.69 -9.03
CA SER A 68 -10.50 -3.26 -9.65
C SER A 68 -11.56 -3.48 -8.56
N ARG A 69 -12.75 -2.94 -8.76
CA ARG A 69 -13.88 -3.03 -7.84
C ARG A 69 -15.04 -3.78 -8.51
N SER A 70 -15.75 -4.58 -7.74
CA SER A 70 -16.99 -5.24 -8.12
C SER A 70 -18.05 -4.98 -7.05
N LEU A 71 -19.24 -4.60 -7.49
CA LEU A 71 -20.41 -4.27 -6.69
C LEU A 71 -21.52 -5.24 -7.08
N GLU A 72 -21.89 -6.11 -6.15
CA GLU A 72 -22.92 -7.12 -6.33
C GLU A 72 -24.08 -6.79 -5.38
N TYR A 73 -25.25 -6.47 -5.94
CA TYR A 73 -26.45 -6.16 -5.16
C TYR A 73 -27.08 -7.46 -4.65
N LEU A 74 -26.97 -7.72 -3.35
CA LEU A 74 -27.54 -8.91 -2.73
C LEU A 74 -29.08 -8.79 -2.67
N GLY A 75 -29.76 -9.90 -2.93
CA GLY A 75 -31.24 -9.96 -2.97
C GLY A 75 -31.86 -9.46 -4.28
N LYS A 76 -31.05 -9.03 -5.26
CA LYS A 76 -31.49 -8.67 -6.60
C LYS A 76 -30.80 -9.55 -7.64
N SER A 77 -31.54 -9.95 -8.68
CA SER A 77 -30.96 -10.63 -9.85
C SER A 77 -30.36 -9.61 -10.82
N GLU A 78 -29.44 -8.78 -10.32
CA GLU A 78 -28.73 -7.79 -11.11
C GLU A 78 -27.33 -8.28 -11.44
N VAL A 79 -26.85 -7.92 -12.64
CA VAL A 79 -25.48 -8.22 -13.05
C VAL A 79 -24.53 -7.42 -12.15
N PRO A 80 -23.48 -8.06 -11.59
CA PRO A 80 -22.52 -7.34 -10.76
C PRO A 80 -21.84 -6.24 -11.58
N MET A 81 -21.82 -5.03 -11.03
CA MET A 81 -21.17 -3.90 -11.67
C MET A 81 -19.68 -3.94 -11.34
N THR A 82 -18.84 -3.87 -12.37
CA THR A 82 -17.38 -3.85 -12.20
C THR A 82 -16.81 -2.52 -12.67
N ASP A 83 -15.87 -2.01 -11.90
CA ASP A 83 -15.21 -0.74 -12.10
C ASP A 83 -13.70 -0.90 -11.93
N SER A 84 -12.92 -0.10 -12.64
CA SER A 84 -11.47 -0.06 -12.51
C SER A 84 -10.94 1.35 -12.66
N GLY A 85 -9.75 1.57 -12.14
CA GLY A 85 -9.11 2.86 -12.23
C GLY A 85 -7.84 2.91 -11.41
N THR A 86 -7.49 4.10 -10.94
CA THR A 86 -6.30 4.34 -10.14
C THR A 86 -6.66 4.79 -8.75
N TYR A 87 -5.75 4.61 -7.80
CA TYR A 87 -5.96 5.12 -6.46
C TYR A 87 -4.76 5.92 -5.95
N THR A 88 -5.03 6.84 -5.03
CA THR A 88 -4.01 7.67 -4.43
C THR A 88 -4.13 7.60 -2.92
N TRP A 89 -3.00 7.44 -2.23
CA TRP A 89 -2.93 7.51 -0.78
C TRP A 89 -3.00 8.95 -0.31
N ASN A 90 -3.74 9.20 0.77
CA ASN A 90 -3.61 10.45 1.51
C ASN A 90 -2.20 10.57 2.12
N PRO A 91 -1.72 11.80 2.39
CA PRO A 91 -0.39 12.04 2.95
C PRO A 91 -0.20 11.36 4.32
N GLU A 92 -1.28 11.18 5.07
CA GLU A 92 -1.30 10.47 6.37
C GLU A 92 -1.16 8.94 6.23
N GLY A 93 -1.26 8.39 5.01
CA GLY A 93 -1.02 6.96 4.77
C GLY A 93 -2.06 5.98 5.35
N GLY A 94 -3.20 6.47 5.86
CA GLY A 94 -4.31 5.65 6.40
C GLY A 94 -5.59 5.62 5.55
N LYS A 95 -5.63 6.38 4.44
CA LYS A 95 -6.79 6.43 3.52
C LYS A 95 -6.33 6.36 2.07
N ILE A 96 -7.08 5.64 1.25
CA ILE A 96 -6.94 5.63 -0.21
C ILE A 96 -8.16 6.28 -0.84
N LYS A 97 -7.93 7.08 -1.88
CA LYS A 97 -8.97 7.61 -2.75
C LYS A 97 -8.92 6.84 -4.07
N LEU A 98 -9.95 6.03 -4.33
CA LEU A 98 -10.16 5.38 -5.62
C LEU A 98 -10.73 6.40 -6.60
N SER A 99 -10.19 6.44 -7.81
CA SER A 99 -10.67 7.23 -8.95
C SER A 99 -11.01 6.28 -10.08
N SER A 100 -12.31 6.01 -10.25
CA SER A 100 -12.86 5.20 -11.33
C SER A 100 -12.66 5.88 -12.70
N ALA A 101 -12.56 5.07 -13.75
CA ALA A 101 -12.57 5.56 -15.13
C ALA A 101 -13.85 6.35 -15.47
N ASP A 102 -14.97 6.06 -14.82
CA ASP A 102 -16.26 6.74 -14.99
C ASP A 102 -16.33 8.10 -14.27
N GLY A 103 -15.24 8.54 -13.64
CA GLY A 103 -15.16 9.82 -12.91
C GLY A 103 -15.68 9.77 -11.47
N TYR A 104 -16.18 8.62 -11.01
CA TYR A 104 -16.57 8.43 -9.62
C TYR A 104 -15.34 8.31 -8.72
N THR A 105 -15.34 9.04 -7.61
CA THR A 105 -14.28 8.92 -6.60
C THR A 105 -14.85 8.42 -5.28
N GLN A 106 -14.11 7.53 -4.61
CA GLN A 106 -14.52 7.00 -3.32
C GLN A 106 -13.31 6.79 -2.42
N SER A 107 -13.42 7.21 -1.17
CA SER A 107 -12.33 7.10 -0.20
C SER A 107 -12.59 5.96 0.77
N TYR A 108 -11.57 5.15 1.05
CA TYR A 108 -11.61 4.05 2.00
C TYR A 108 -10.49 4.20 3.03
N GLN A 109 -10.78 3.91 4.29
CA GLN A 109 -9.74 3.74 5.31
C GLN A 109 -9.08 2.38 5.13
N VAL A 110 -7.75 2.36 5.18
CA VAL A 110 -6.95 1.13 5.20
C VAL A 110 -6.31 1.07 6.58
N GLY A 111 -6.70 0.04 7.34
CA GLY A 111 -6.47 -0.10 8.78
C GLY A 111 -5.86 -1.45 9.11
#